data_AF-A0A838UR35-F1
#
_entry.id   AF-A0A838UR35-F1
#
_cell.length_a   1.000
_cell.length_b   1.000
_cell.length_c   1.000
_cell.angle_alpha   90.00
_cell.angle_beta   90.00
_cell.angle_gamma   90.00
#
_symmetry.space_group_name_H-M   'P 1'
#
loop_
_entity.id
_entity.type
_entity.pdbx_description
1 polymer ?
#
loop_
_entity_poly.entity_id
_entity_poly.type
_entity_poly.pdbx_seq_one_letter_code
_entity_poly.pdbx_strand_id
1 'polypeptide(L)'
;MREIHKAGGWEPGIRLTRIEIRYRRGILNELEVAYGTEKGARWYDDPYVAIEHLGEMWGFGVGFPPEYDLLPDVTGRGWMRLAVPGGDSNQTRWATDPLWEVVQRVPFGQGLPKPLKRAREAAPDLEKLDAEVRGLLVSLATQRGAYLKAPASLAQEVAAFLERIAERDQGRGRDFAEDVRERARMAGKKLPYKAPLEFPKVVRGAKGDAHESAS
;
A
#
# COMPACT_ATOMS: atom_id res chain seq x y z
N MET A 1 -4.08 20.56 -16.23
CA MET A 1 -3.18 21.65 -15.79
C MET A 1 -3.75 23.02 -16.15
N ARG A 2 -4.12 23.28 -17.42
CA ARG A 2 -4.78 24.56 -17.82
C ARG A 2 -6.02 24.92 -16.98
N GLU A 3 -6.86 23.96 -16.62
CA GLU A 3 -8.08 24.24 -15.83
C GLU A 3 -7.79 24.66 -14.38
N ILE A 4 -6.79 24.06 -13.73
CA ILE A 4 -6.38 24.43 -12.35
C ILE A 4 -5.82 25.85 -12.34
N HIS A 5 -5.00 26.20 -13.34
CA HIS A 5 -4.43 27.54 -13.45
C HIS A 5 -5.52 28.59 -13.69
N LYS A 6 -6.47 28.31 -14.61
CA LYS A 6 -7.61 29.20 -14.83
C LYS A 6 -8.46 29.39 -13.58
N ALA A 7 -8.73 28.32 -12.83
CA ALA A 7 -9.47 28.41 -11.57
C ALA A 7 -8.75 29.26 -10.51
N GLY A 8 -7.41 29.25 -10.52
CA GLY A 8 -6.57 30.11 -9.68
C GLY A 8 -6.35 31.53 -10.21
N GLY A 9 -7.12 31.98 -11.21
CA GLY A 9 -7.02 33.34 -11.77
C GLY A 9 -5.80 33.57 -12.66
N TRP A 10 -5.13 32.51 -13.12
CA TRP A 10 -3.98 32.65 -14.03
C TRP A 10 -4.45 32.97 -15.45
N GLU A 11 -3.84 34.01 -16.04
CA GLU A 11 -4.07 34.44 -17.41
C GLU A 11 -2.86 34.16 -18.32
N PRO A 12 -3.07 33.91 -19.63
CA PRO A 12 -1.98 33.79 -20.59
C PRO A 12 -1.09 35.05 -20.58
N GLY A 13 0.19 34.88 -20.26
CA GLY A 13 1.17 35.97 -20.15
C GLY A 13 1.69 36.18 -18.73
N ILE A 14 0.99 35.69 -17.71
CA ILE A 14 1.49 35.70 -16.32
C ILE A 14 2.57 34.62 -16.16
N ARG A 15 3.75 35.01 -15.67
CA ARG A 15 4.85 34.06 -15.40
C ARG A 15 4.43 33.08 -14.31
N LEU A 16 4.50 31.80 -14.61
CA LEU A 16 4.19 30.73 -13.66
C LEU A 16 5.48 30.14 -13.09
N THR A 17 5.56 30.09 -11.77
CA THR A 17 6.66 29.45 -11.05
C THR A 17 6.16 28.16 -10.44
N ARG A 18 6.90 27.06 -10.67
CA ARG A 18 6.61 25.77 -10.06
C ARG A 18 7.62 25.51 -8.95
N ILE A 19 7.10 25.22 -7.76
CA ILE A 19 7.90 24.77 -6.62
C ILE A 19 7.67 23.26 -6.49
N GLU A 20 8.75 22.48 -6.50
CA GLU A 20 8.73 21.04 -6.29
C GLU A 20 9.65 20.69 -5.13
N ILE A 21 9.18 19.83 -4.23
CA ILE A 21 10.00 19.32 -3.12
C ILE A 21 9.99 17.80 -3.19
N ARG A 22 11.18 17.21 -3.12
CA ARG A 22 11.38 15.76 -3.18
C ARG A 22 12.00 15.27 -1.89
N TYR A 23 11.27 14.40 -1.20
CA TYR A 23 11.70 13.83 0.06
C TYR A 23 12.43 12.51 -0.18
N ARG A 24 13.57 12.33 0.51
CA ARG A 24 14.23 11.03 0.62
C ARG A 24 13.66 10.28 1.82
N ARG A 25 13.81 8.96 1.83
CA ARG A 25 13.34 8.08 2.93
C ARG A 25 13.80 8.52 4.32
N GLY A 26 15.03 9.02 4.47
CA GLY A 26 15.53 9.53 5.75
C GLY A 26 14.64 10.64 6.33
N ILE A 27 14.33 11.65 5.51
CA ILE A 27 13.46 12.75 5.91
C ILE A 27 12.02 12.29 6.16
N LEU A 28 11.52 11.35 5.36
CA LEU A 28 10.18 10.79 5.58
C LEU A 28 10.07 10.05 6.93
N ASN A 29 11.13 9.35 7.36
CA ASN A 29 11.18 8.75 8.70
C ASN A 29 11.18 9.83 9.80
N GLU A 30 11.91 10.93 9.61
CA GLU A 30 11.94 12.03 10.58
C GLU A 30 10.55 12.68 10.71
N LEU A 31 9.87 12.91 9.59
CA LEU A 31 8.50 13.41 9.56
C LEU A 31 7.51 12.43 10.19
N GLU A 32 7.71 11.13 10.03
CA GLU A 32 6.93 10.09 10.72
C GLU A 32 7.11 10.13 12.24
N VAL A 33 8.32 10.33 12.73
CA VAL A 33 8.55 10.51 14.17
C VAL A 33 7.90 11.79 14.69
N ALA A 34 7.93 12.87 13.91
CA ALA A 34 7.42 14.18 14.32
C ALA A 34 5.89 14.32 14.23
N TYR A 35 5.25 13.68 13.24
CA TYR A 35 3.84 13.91 12.89
C TYR A 35 3.02 12.63 12.71
N GLY A 36 3.62 11.44 12.86
CA GLY A 36 2.95 10.17 12.62
C GLY A 36 1.93 9.81 13.71
N THR A 37 0.82 9.18 13.30
CA THR A 37 -0.15 8.58 14.21
C THR A 37 0.35 7.24 14.72
N GLU A 38 0.14 6.93 16.01
CA GLU A 38 0.51 5.65 16.61
C GLU A 38 -0.10 4.46 15.82
N LYS A 39 0.75 3.73 15.06
CA LYS A 39 0.74 2.26 14.85
C LYS A 39 1.49 1.87 13.57
N GLY A 40 2.75 1.46 13.73
CA GLY A 40 3.43 0.36 12.99
C GLY A 40 3.58 0.38 11.46
N ALA A 41 2.79 1.15 10.73
CA ALA A 41 2.85 1.30 9.28
C ALA A 41 3.27 2.72 8.93
N ARG A 42 4.26 2.83 8.05
CA ARG A 42 4.79 4.11 7.57
C ARG A 42 3.71 4.82 6.77
N TRP A 43 3.23 5.96 7.27
CA TRP A 43 2.14 6.72 6.63
C TRP A 43 2.47 7.10 5.17
N TYR A 44 3.75 7.28 4.84
CA TYR A 44 4.18 7.64 3.48
C TYR A 44 4.29 6.45 2.52
N ASP A 45 4.15 5.21 3.00
CA ASP A 45 4.06 4.02 2.14
C ASP A 45 2.62 3.82 1.60
N ASP A 46 1.62 4.44 2.23
CA ASP A 46 0.23 4.49 1.76
C ASP A 46 -0.07 5.86 1.10
N PRO A 47 -0.37 5.94 -0.20
CA PRO A 47 -0.65 7.21 -0.87
C PRO A 47 -1.90 7.94 -0.36
N TYR A 48 -2.84 7.24 0.27
CA TYR A 48 -4.04 7.86 0.84
C TYR A 48 -3.70 8.55 2.17
N VAL A 49 -2.95 7.88 3.03
CA VAL A 49 -2.47 8.46 4.30
C VAL A 49 -1.44 9.57 4.03
N ALA A 50 -0.57 9.41 3.03
CA ALA A 50 0.40 10.44 2.65
C ALA A 50 -0.24 11.77 2.22
N ILE A 51 -1.48 11.75 1.69
CA ILE A 51 -2.20 12.96 1.32
C ILE A 51 -2.62 13.76 2.54
N GLU A 52 -2.99 13.07 3.63
CA GLU A 52 -3.36 13.69 4.90
C GLU A 52 -2.18 14.46 5.51
N HIS A 53 -0.95 14.09 5.14
CA HIS A 53 0.30 14.70 5.62
C HIS A 53 0.93 15.73 4.65
N LEU A 54 0.25 16.13 3.57
CA LEU A 54 0.83 17.05 2.58
C LEU A 54 1.13 18.44 3.15
N GLY A 55 0.32 18.91 4.10
CA GLY A 55 0.54 20.21 4.75
C GLY A 55 1.83 20.21 5.58
N GLU A 56 2.06 19.14 6.34
CA GLU A 56 3.24 18.92 7.17
C GLU A 56 4.48 18.74 6.30
N MET A 57 4.38 17.94 5.23
CA MET A 57 5.46 17.81 4.26
C MET A 57 5.80 19.18 3.66
N TRP A 58 4.80 19.91 3.16
CA TRP A 58 5.01 21.22 2.57
C TRP A 58 5.62 22.22 3.56
N GLY A 59 5.07 22.32 4.77
CA GLY A 59 5.59 23.19 5.83
C GLY A 59 7.02 22.84 6.23
N PHE A 60 7.39 21.56 6.24
CA PHE A 60 8.79 21.17 6.42
C PHE A 60 9.68 21.70 5.29
N GLY A 61 9.15 21.77 4.07
CA GLY A 61 9.87 22.26 2.90
C GLY A 61 9.99 23.79 2.84
N VAL A 62 8.89 24.53 3.01
CA VAL A 62 8.81 25.99 2.79
C VAL A 62 8.65 26.82 4.07
N GLY A 63 8.51 26.15 5.21
CA GLY A 63 8.21 26.74 6.51
C GLY A 63 6.72 26.80 6.78
N PHE A 64 6.38 26.97 8.04
CA PHE A 64 5.00 27.19 8.46
C PHE A 64 4.69 28.69 8.53
N PRO A 65 3.43 29.09 8.30
CA PRO A 65 3.02 30.46 8.52
C PRO A 65 3.22 30.85 10.01
N PRO A 66 3.48 32.13 10.32
CA PRO A 66 3.76 32.59 11.69
C PRO A 66 2.72 32.18 12.74
N GLU A 67 1.45 32.05 12.34
CA GLU A 67 0.36 31.62 13.23
C GLU A 67 0.36 30.12 13.59
N TYR A 68 1.08 29.29 12.83
CA TYR A 68 1.25 27.85 13.08
C TYR A 68 2.58 27.54 13.80
N ASP A 69 3.37 28.56 14.11
CA ASP A 69 4.65 28.44 14.82
C ASP A 69 4.38 28.17 16.32
N LEU A 70 3.92 26.95 16.62
CA LEU A 70 3.58 26.50 17.97
C LEU A 70 4.81 26.19 18.84
N LEU A 71 6.03 26.31 18.29
CA LEU A 71 7.28 26.00 18.99
C LEU A 71 8.30 27.12 18.77
N PRO A 72 8.70 27.88 19.81
CA PRO A 72 9.53 29.07 19.69
C PRO A 72 10.99 28.82 19.25
N ASP A 73 11.40 27.57 19.03
CA ASP A 73 12.77 27.20 18.69
C ASP A 73 12.90 26.65 17.26
N VAL A 74 13.38 27.53 16.36
CA VAL A 74 14.18 27.31 15.13
C VAL A 74 13.62 26.39 14.03
N THR A 75 12.65 25.54 14.31
CA THR A 75 12.21 24.41 13.46
C THR A 75 11.10 24.75 12.47
N GLY A 76 10.38 25.86 12.68
CA GLY A 76 9.29 26.30 11.79
C GLY A 76 9.74 26.95 10.46
N ARG A 77 11.04 27.15 10.23
CA ARG A 77 11.56 27.97 9.11
C ARG A 77 11.59 27.27 7.75
N GLY A 78 11.35 25.96 7.74
CA GLY A 78 11.45 25.13 6.54
C GLY A 78 12.86 25.06 5.97
N TRP A 79 13.04 24.21 4.97
CA TRP A 79 14.31 24.09 4.23
C TRP A 79 14.56 25.26 3.27
N MET A 80 13.49 25.87 2.76
CA MET A 80 13.53 27.01 1.84
C MET A 80 12.83 28.20 2.45
N ARG A 81 13.43 29.38 2.31
CA ARG A 81 12.88 30.65 2.77
C ARG A 81 13.17 31.75 1.78
N LEU A 82 12.19 32.64 1.59
CA LEU A 82 12.39 33.93 0.97
C LEU A 82 12.16 35.00 2.05
N ALA A 83 13.14 35.89 2.22
CA ALA A 83 13.16 36.87 3.29
C ALA A 83 13.42 38.28 2.74
N VAL A 84 12.86 39.29 3.40
CA VAL A 84 13.11 40.70 3.10
C VAL A 84 14.42 41.12 3.75
N PRO A 85 15.43 41.59 2.98
CA PRO A 85 16.67 42.10 3.55
C PRO A 85 16.41 43.18 4.61
N GLY A 86 16.97 42.99 5.79
CA GLY A 86 16.87 43.93 6.91
C GLY A 86 18.20 44.57 7.27
N GLY A 87 18.19 45.46 8.27
CA GLY A 87 19.41 46.08 8.81
C GLY A 87 20.25 45.16 9.72
N ASP A 88 19.72 44.00 10.12
CA ASP A 88 20.46 43.00 10.91
C ASP A 88 21.42 42.21 10.00
N SER A 89 22.67 42.01 10.43
CA SER A 89 23.64 41.18 9.70
C SER A 89 23.31 39.68 9.77
N ASN A 90 22.51 39.27 10.75
CA ASN A 90 22.03 37.90 10.87
C ASN A 90 20.78 37.69 10.00
N GLN A 91 21.00 37.13 8.80
CA GLN A 91 19.96 36.84 7.82
C GLN A 91 18.86 35.90 8.31
N THR A 92 19.14 35.11 9.35
CA THR A 92 18.09 34.28 9.96
C THR A 92 17.00 35.16 10.57
N ARG A 93 17.34 36.31 11.16
CA ARG A 93 16.36 37.20 11.80
C ARG A 93 15.54 38.05 10.84
N TRP A 94 15.88 38.03 9.55
CA TRP A 94 15.12 38.79 8.56
C TRP A 94 13.65 38.32 8.52
N ALA A 95 12.75 39.26 8.25
CA ALA A 95 11.34 38.95 8.09
C ALA A 95 11.12 38.08 6.85
N THR A 96 10.11 37.22 6.91
CA THR A 96 9.67 36.45 5.74
C THR A 96 9.07 37.39 4.70
N ASP A 97 9.33 37.15 3.42
CA ASP A 97 8.72 37.93 2.34
C ASP A 97 7.21 37.66 2.29
N PRO A 98 6.34 38.68 2.18
CA PRO A 98 4.89 38.48 2.11
C PRO A 98 4.44 37.53 0.99
N LEU A 99 5.17 37.49 -0.14
CA LEU A 99 4.89 36.53 -1.22
C LEU A 99 5.19 35.09 -0.78
N TRP A 100 6.18 34.89 0.07
CA TRP A 100 6.50 33.58 0.62
C TRP A 100 5.47 33.11 1.63
N GLU A 101 4.86 34.02 2.41
CA GLU A 101 3.76 33.65 3.31
C GLU A 101 2.56 33.08 2.55
N VAL A 102 2.28 33.59 1.34
CA VAL A 102 1.26 33.01 0.44
C VAL A 102 1.64 31.58 0.04
N VAL A 103 2.92 31.33 -0.24
CA VAL A 103 3.44 29.98 -0.56
C VAL A 103 3.33 29.05 0.64
N GLN A 104 3.60 29.53 1.87
CA GLN A 104 3.49 28.74 3.09
C GLN A 104 2.04 28.36 3.42
N ARG A 105 1.07 29.22 3.08
CA ARG A 105 -0.36 29.04 3.36
C ARG A 105 -1.12 28.25 2.28
N VAL A 106 -0.41 27.55 1.38
CA VAL A 106 -1.06 26.76 0.33
C VAL A 106 -1.99 25.72 0.96
N PRO A 107 -3.30 25.76 0.65
CA PRO A 107 -4.23 24.77 1.19
C PRO A 107 -4.06 23.46 0.41
N PHE A 108 -3.61 22.42 1.11
CA PHE A 108 -3.72 21.05 0.61
C PHE A 108 -5.14 20.57 0.93
N GLY A 109 -6.06 20.76 -0.01
CA GLY A 109 -7.44 20.28 0.15
C GLY A 109 -7.52 18.74 0.12
N GLN A 110 -8.71 18.20 0.44
CA GLN A 110 -9.09 16.78 0.28
C GLN A 110 -9.20 16.37 -1.21
N GLY A 111 -8.20 16.70 -2.01
CA GLY A 111 -8.14 16.25 -3.39
C GLY A 111 -8.12 14.71 -3.41
N LEU A 112 -9.07 14.11 -4.12
CA LEU A 112 -9.10 12.65 -4.28
C LEU A 112 -7.75 12.19 -4.85
N PRO A 113 -7.03 11.27 -4.16
CA PRO A 113 -5.76 10.73 -4.65
C PRO A 113 -5.88 10.32 -6.10
N LYS A 114 -4.98 10.82 -6.94
CA LYS A 114 -4.65 10.10 -8.15
C LYS A 114 -3.66 9.02 -7.74
N PRO A 115 -3.96 7.73 -7.95
CA PRO A 115 -3.02 6.67 -7.62
C PRO A 115 -1.66 7.00 -8.25
N LEU A 116 -0.60 6.89 -7.46
CA LEU A 116 0.77 7.07 -7.94
C LEU A 116 0.91 6.25 -9.23
N LYS A 117 1.21 6.90 -10.36
CA LYS A 117 1.41 6.26 -11.67
C LYS A 117 2.54 5.21 -11.70
N ARG A 118 3.12 4.90 -10.55
CA ARG A 118 4.07 3.82 -10.31
C ARG A 118 3.68 2.99 -9.07
N ALA A 119 2.42 2.61 -8.94
CA ALA A 119 2.20 1.25 -8.48
C ALA A 119 2.75 0.36 -9.59
N ARG A 120 3.97 -0.18 -9.43
CA ARG A 120 4.29 -1.41 -10.16
C ARG A 120 3.25 -2.39 -9.67
N GLU A 121 2.18 -2.59 -10.44
CA GLU A 121 1.49 -3.87 -10.44
C GLU A 121 2.56 -4.88 -10.83
N ALA A 122 3.33 -5.34 -9.85
CA ALA A 122 4.10 -6.56 -10.02
C ALA A 122 3.02 -7.60 -10.30
N ALA A 123 2.91 -8.01 -11.57
CA ALA A 123 2.08 -9.13 -11.92
C ALA A 123 2.47 -10.26 -10.94
N PRO A 124 1.50 -10.86 -10.25
CA PRO A 124 1.82 -11.95 -9.33
C PRO A 124 2.61 -12.99 -10.11
N ASP A 125 3.82 -13.28 -9.64
CA ASP A 125 4.66 -14.33 -10.18
C ASP A 125 4.03 -15.66 -9.75
N LEU A 126 3.15 -16.18 -10.61
CA LEU A 126 2.41 -17.41 -10.35
C LEU A 126 3.36 -18.60 -10.20
N GLU A 127 4.47 -18.63 -10.94
CA GLU A 127 5.48 -19.68 -10.83
C GLU A 127 6.13 -19.68 -9.44
N LYS A 128 6.43 -18.49 -8.91
CA LYS A 128 6.95 -18.37 -7.55
C LYS A 128 5.93 -18.84 -6.50
N LEU A 129 4.66 -18.48 -6.64
CA LEU A 129 3.60 -18.93 -5.73
C LEU A 129 3.42 -20.46 -5.80
N ASP A 130 3.44 -21.04 -6.99
CA ASP A 130 3.35 -22.50 -7.18
C ASP A 130 4.55 -23.21 -6.53
N ALA A 131 5.76 -22.64 -6.62
CA ALA A 131 6.94 -23.16 -5.96
C ALA A 131 6.82 -23.13 -4.42
N GLU A 132 6.28 -22.04 -3.86
CA GLU A 132 6.03 -21.90 -2.42
C GLU A 132 4.98 -22.92 -1.93
N VAL A 133 3.87 -23.09 -2.66
CA VAL A 133 2.83 -24.08 -2.34
C VAL A 133 3.40 -25.50 -2.41
N ARG A 134 4.18 -25.82 -3.44
CA ARG A 134 4.85 -27.12 -3.56
C ARG A 134 5.80 -27.38 -2.40
N GLY A 135 6.60 -26.39 -2.00
CA GLY A 135 7.50 -26.49 -0.86
C GLY A 135 6.75 -26.82 0.43
N LEU A 136 5.63 -26.13 0.69
CA LEU A 136 4.77 -26.39 1.85
C LEU A 136 4.20 -27.81 1.85
N LEU A 137 3.71 -28.29 0.70
CA LEU A 137 3.18 -29.66 0.57
C LEU A 137 4.27 -30.72 0.80
N VAL A 138 5.50 -30.48 0.33
CA VAL A 138 6.64 -31.37 0.60
C VAL A 138 6.98 -31.40 2.09
N SER A 139 6.99 -30.25 2.77
CA SER A 139 7.19 -30.20 4.23
C SER A 139 6.11 -30.97 4.99
N LEU A 140 4.84 -30.84 4.59
CA LEU A 140 3.73 -31.60 5.17
C LEU A 140 3.88 -33.11 4.94
N ALA A 141 4.18 -33.52 3.71
CA ALA A 141 4.44 -34.92 3.35
C ALA A 141 5.57 -35.52 4.21
N THR A 142 6.62 -34.73 4.45
CA THR A 142 7.79 -35.16 5.23
C THR A 142 7.43 -35.39 6.69
N GLN A 143 6.74 -34.44 7.32
CA GLN A 143 6.30 -34.56 8.72
C GLN A 143 5.33 -35.72 8.92
N ARG A 144 4.38 -35.88 8.00
CA ARG A 144 3.38 -36.95 8.05
C ARG A 144 3.99 -38.31 7.77
N GLY A 145 4.89 -38.41 6.79
CA GLY A 145 5.62 -39.65 6.52
C GLY A 145 6.46 -40.11 7.70
N ALA A 146 7.09 -39.16 8.41
CA ALA A 146 7.80 -39.44 9.66
C ALA A 146 6.85 -39.91 10.78
N TYR A 147 5.68 -39.28 10.92
CA TYR A 147 4.68 -39.64 11.93
C TYR A 147 4.04 -41.01 11.66
N LEU A 148 3.65 -41.30 10.42
CA LEU A 148 2.97 -42.53 10.02
C LEU A 148 3.92 -43.67 9.67
N LYS A 149 5.23 -43.41 9.60
CA LYS A 149 6.27 -44.36 9.15
C LYS A 149 5.95 -44.95 7.77
N ALA A 150 5.38 -44.15 6.88
CA ALA A 150 4.95 -44.56 5.56
C ALA A 150 5.38 -43.51 4.51
N PRO A 151 5.64 -43.92 3.26
CA PRO A 151 5.90 -42.98 2.19
C PRO A 151 4.64 -42.12 1.94
N ALA A 152 4.81 -40.80 1.91
CA ALA A 152 3.76 -39.86 1.53
C ALA A 152 3.93 -39.47 0.07
N SER A 153 2.83 -39.47 -0.69
CA SER A 153 2.81 -38.96 -2.07
C SER A 153 2.16 -37.59 -2.15
N LEU A 154 2.57 -36.78 -3.13
CA LEU A 154 1.99 -35.46 -3.38
C LEU A 154 0.47 -35.54 -3.59
N ALA A 155 0.00 -36.53 -4.35
CA ALA A 155 -1.42 -36.72 -4.63
C ALA A 155 -2.23 -36.96 -3.35
N GLN A 156 -1.72 -37.78 -2.42
CA GLN A 156 -2.35 -38.03 -1.14
C GLN A 156 -2.36 -36.77 -0.25
N GLU A 157 -1.28 -35.98 -0.25
CA GLU A 157 -1.25 -34.75 0.54
C GLU A 157 -2.21 -33.69 0.01
N VAL A 158 -2.31 -33.54 -1.31
CA VAL A 158 -3.29 -32.64 -1.93
C VAL A 158 -4.71 -33.09 -1.61
N ALA A 159 -5.03 -34.37 -1.77
CA ALA A 159 -6.36 -34.90 -1.46
C ALA A 159 -6.73 -34.65 0.02
N ALA A 160 -5.83 -35.01 0.94
CA ALA A 160 -6.06 -34.83 2.36
C ALA A 160 -6.10 -33.34 2.77
N PHE A 161 -5.37 -32.47 2.07
CA PHE A 161 -5.42 -31.02 2.29
C PHE A 161 -6.77 -30.44 1.87
N LEU A 162 -7.28 -30.84 0.70
CA LEU A 162 -8.60 -30.42 0.21
C LEU A 162 -9.71 -30.85 1.16
N GLU A 163 -9.67 -32.09 1.67
CA GLU A 163 -10.63 -32.57 2.67
C GLU A 163 -10.59 -31.72 3.95
N ARG A 164 -9.40 -31.46 4.51
CA ARG A 164 -9.25 -30.64 5.73
C ARG A 164 -9.73 -29.19 5.55
N ILE A 165 -9.50 -28.61 4.38
CA ILE A 165 -10.00 -27.25 4.09
C ILE A 165 -11.52 -27.28 3.96
N ALA A 166 -12.09 -28.24 3.24
CA ALA A 166 -13.53 -28.36 3.11
C ALA A 166 -14.22 -28.51 4.48
N GLU A 167 -13.70 -29.36 5.35
CA GLU A 167 -14.20 -29.51 6.73
C GLU A 167 -14.08 -28.22 7.54
N ARG A 168 -12.94 -27.52 7.42
CA ARG A 168 -12.70 -26.27 8.15
C ARG A 168 -13.59 -25.13 7.67
N ASP A 169 -13.84 -25.04 6.37
CA ASP A 169 -14.68 -24.00 5.77
C ASP A 169 -16.16 -24.26 6.10
N GLN A 170 -16.62 -25.50 6.01
CA GLN A 170 -17.97 -25.90 6.43
C GLN A 170 -18.19 -25.64 7.92
N GLY A 171 -17.25 -26.07 8.78
CA GLY A 171 -17.36 -25.91 10.23
C GLY A 171 -17.33 -24.45 10.71
N ARG A 172 -16.87 -23.51 9.87
CA ARG A 172 -16.79 -22.07 10.18
C ARG A 172 -17.76 -21.22 9.37
N GLY A 173 -18.57 -21.82 8.50
CA GLY A 173 -19.46 -21.10 7.57
C GLY A 173 -18.70 -20.11 6.68
N ARG A 174 -17.44 -20.40 6.33
CA ARG A 174 -16.62 -19.51 5.50
C ARG A 174 -16.91 -19.74 4.03
N ASP A 175 -17.11 -18.65 3.30
CA ASP A 175 -17.18 -18.66 1.84
C ASP A 175 -15.79 -18.28 1.31
N PHE A 176 -15.08 -19.26 0.74
CA PHE A 176 -13.76 -19.03 0.15
C PHE A 176 -13.80 -17.91 -0.90
N ALA A 177 -14.87 -17.78 -1.68
CA ALA A 177 -15.00 -16.71 -2.65
C ALA A 177 -15.07 -15.33 -1.98
N GLU A 178 -15.70 -15.24 -0.81
CA GLU A 178 -15.74 -14.00 -0.04
C GLU A 178 -14.39 -13.69 0.61
N ASP A 179 -13.69 -14.69 1.17
CA ASP A 179 -12.33 -14.52 1.72
C ASP A 179 -11.35 -13.99 0.63
N VAL A 180 -11.45 -14.52 -0.59
CA VAL A 180 -10.68 -14.05 -1.75
C VAL A 180 -11.03 -12.60 -2.10
N ARG A 181 -12.32 -12.24 -2.08
CA ARG A 181 -12.77 -10.86 -2.35
C ARG A 181 -12.34 -9.91 -1.26
N GLU A 182 -12.42 -10.29 0.02
CA GLU A 182 -11.93 -9.49 1.15
C GLU A 182 -10.43 -9.24 1.02
N ARG A 183 -9.63 -10.26 0.70
CA ARG A 183 -8.20 -10.10 0.41
C ARG A 183 -7.96 -9.17 -0.79
N ALA A 184 -8.76 -9.27 -1.84
CA ALA A 184 -8.67 -8.36 -2.98
C ALA A 184 -9.01 -6.91 -2.58
N ARG A 185 -10.02 -6.68 -1.72
CA ARG A 185 -10.34 -5.35 -1.16
C ARG A 185 -9.18 -4.79 -0.35
N MET A 186 -8.65 -5.57 0.58
CA MET A 186 -7.51 -5.16 1.43
C MET A 186 -6.26 -4.84 0.59
N ALA A 187 -6.05 -5.56 -0.51
CA ALA A 187 -4.94 -5.32 -1.42
C ALA A 187 -5.20 -4.22 -2.46
N GLY A 188 -6.36 -3.55 -2.43
CA GLY A 188 -6.75 -2.54 -3.43
C GLY A 188 -6.88 -3.09 -4.86
N LYS A 189 -7.05 -4.41 -5.01
CA LYS A 189 -7.14 -5.10 -6.31
C LYS A 189 -8.58 -5.15 -6.81
N LYS A 190 -8.73 -5.27 -8.14
CA LYS A 190 -10.04 -5.50 -8.77
C LYS A 190 -10.69 -6.75 -8.18
N LEU A 191 -11.94 -6.63 -7.74
CA LEU A 191 -12.67 -7.74 -7.14
C LEU A 191 -12.87 -8.86 -8.17
N PRO A 192 -12.54 -10.12 -7.84
CA PRO A 192 -12.81 -11.24 -8.71
C PRO A 192 -14.32 -11.41 -8.96
N TYR A 193 -14.67 -11.83 -10.18
CA TYR A 193 -16.06 -12.07 -10.58
C TYR A 193 -16.66 -13.21 -9.75
N LYS A 194 -17.88 -13.04 -9.26
CA LYS A 194 -18.63 -14.09 -8.56
C LYS A 194 -19.20 -15.05 -9.60
N ALA A 195 -18.36 -15.87 -10.22
CA ALA A 195 -18.86 -16.97 -11.03
C ALA A 195 -19.58 -17.95 -10.09
N PRO A 196 -20.75 -18.50 -10.46
CA PRO A 196 -21.26 -19.68 -9.78
C PRO A 196 -20.19 -20.77 -9.89
N LEU A 197 -19.69 -21.25 -8.75
CA LEU A 197 -18.75 -22.36 -8.68
C LEU A 197 -19.47 -23.63 -9.17
N GLU A 198 -19.48 -23.85 -10.48
CA GLU A 198 -19.73 -25.18 -11.02
C GLU A 198 -18.46 -25.98 -10.81
N PHE A 199 -18.37 -26.67 -9.67
CA PHE A 199 -17.36 -27.70 -9.51
C PHE A 199 -17.57 -28.72 -10.64
N PRO A 200 -16.54 -29.04 -11.44
CA PRO A 200 -16.65 -30.18 -12.33
C PRO A 200 -17.04 -31.38 -11.47
N LYS A 201 -18.21 -31.97 -11.75
CA LYS A 201 -18.66 -33.18 -11.06
C LYS A 201 -17.50 -34.15 -11.14
N VAL A 202 -16.89 -34.45 -9.99
CA VAL A 202 -15.87 -35.49 -9.91
C VAL A 202 -16.55 -36.74 -10.44
N VAL A 203 -16.17 -37.15 -11.65
CA VAL A 203 -16.60 -38.40 -12.23
C VAL A 203 -16.02 -39.44 -11.29
N ARG A 204 -16.85 -39.95 -10.38
CA ARG A 204 -16.55 -41.17 -9.64
C ARG A 204 -16.49 -42.28 -10.68
N GLY A 205 -15.30 -42.46 -11.26
CA GLY A 205 -14.98 -43.60 -12.09
C GLY A 205 -15.21 -44.87 -11.27
N ALA A 206 -16.21 -45.62 -11.71
CA ALA A 206 -16.50 -47.03 -11.48
C ALA A 206 -15.70 -47.74 -10.37
N LYS A 207 -16.41 -48.06 -9.28
CA LYS A 207 -16.21 -49.33 -8.57
C LYS A 207 -16.82 -50.45 -9.41
N GLY A 208 -16.07 -51.53 -9.64
CA GLY A 208 -16.48 -52.77 -10.33
C GLY A 208 -15.72 -52.96 -11.65
N ASP A 209 -14.90 -53.98 -11.87
CA ASP A 209 -14.85 -55.31 -11.25
C ASP A 209 -13.40 -55.85 -11.22
N ALA A 210 -13.04 -56.45 -10.10
CA ALA A 210 -12.03 -57.49 -10.06
C ALA A 210 -12.74 -58.82 -10.30
N HIS A 211 -12.27 -59.65 -11.24
CA HIS A 211 -12.00 -61.07 -11.01
C HIS A 211 -11.49 -61.76 -12.29
N GLU A 212 -10.45 -62.57 -12.09
CA GLU A 212 -10.14 -63.83 -12.77
C GLU A 212 -10.00 -63.86 -14.30
N SER A 213 -8.75 -64.07 -14.72
CA SER A 213 -8.44 -65.32 -15.43
C SER A 213 -6.95 -65.61 -15.35
N ALA A 214 -6.64 -66.61 -14.53
CA ALA A 214 -5.44 -67.42 -14.67
C ALA A 214 -5.60 -68.31 -15.92
N SER A 215 -4.57 -68.34 -16.76
CA SER A 215 -4.09 -69.48 -17.57
C SER A 215 -2.76 -69.10 -18.18
#